data_AF-A0A5P2HC44-F1
#
_entry.id   AF-A0A5P2HC44-F1
#
_cell.length_a   1.000
_cell.length_b   1.000
_cell.length_c   1.000
_cell.angle_alpha   90.00
_cell.angle_beta   90.00
_cell.angle_gamma   90.00
#
_symmetry.space_group_name_H-M   'P 1'
#
loop_
_entity.id
_entity.type
_entity.pdbx_description
1 polymer ?
#
loop_
_entity_poly.entity_id
_entity_poly.type
_entity_poly.pdbx_seq_one_letter_code
_entity_poly.pdbx_strand_id
1 'polypeptide(L)'
;MRRTMRQSAAHLVLAGCCLMTLAGHALADARTRATAECRKAVKQQGHENARFDTINAMEGRTSMAVVGEITDGDKRYAFQCNFDKALKVTDLPMRELPAPQPQK
;
A
#
# COMPACT_ATOMS: atom_id res chain seq x y z
N MET A 1 47.31 35.23 -1.87
CA MET A 1 47.07 33.81 -1.53
C MET A 1 46.72 33.67 -0.06
N ARG A 2 45.44 33.46 0.30
CA ARG A 2 45.02 32.87 1.58
C ARG A 2 43.73 32.07 1.34
N ARG A 3 43.86 30.75 1.25
CA ARG A 3 42.75 29.80 1.33
C ARG A 3 42.42 29.66 2.83
N THR A 4 41.18 29.92 3.21
CA THR A 4 40.68 29.53 4.53
C THR A 4 39.48 28.62 4.32
N MET A 5 39.72 27.34 4.65
CA MET A 5 38.74 26.31 4.95
C MET A 5 37.59 26.86 5.79
N ARG A 6 36.34 26.57 5.38
CA ARG A 6 35.18 26.25 6.25
C ARG A 6 33.91 26.13 5.39
N GLN A 7 33.88 25.17 4.47
CA GLN A 7 32.65 24.76 3.77
C GLN A 7 32.66 23.25 3.59
N SER A 8 32.64 22.48 4.68
CA SER A 8 32.60 21.01 4.59
C SER A 8 31.77 20.37 5.69
N ALA A 9 30.67 21.01 6.09
CA ALA A 9 29.67 20.40 6.97
C ALA A 9 28.23 20.54 6.43
N ALA A 10 27.92 21.59 5.68
CA ALA A 10 26.56 21.82 5.16
C ALA A 10 26.21 20.97 3.92
N HIS A 11 27.19 20.57 3.10
CA HIS A 11 26.94 19.76 1.91
C HIS A 11 26.61 18.29 2.22
N LEU A 12 27.11 17.77 3.35
CA LEU A 12 26.92 16.37 3.72
C LEU A 12 25.49 16.09 4.22
N VAL A 13 24.88 17.08 4.90
CA VAL A 13 23.52 16.96 5.45
C VAL A 13 22.45 17.08 4.37
N LEU A 14 22.61 17.99 3.41
CA LEU A 14 21.67 18.12 2.29
C LEU A 14 21.73 16.91 1.34
N ALA A 15 22.92 16.37 1.06
CA ALA A 15 23.05 15.17 0.23
C ALA A 15 22.38 13.94 0.88
N GLY A 16 22.50 13.78 2.20
CA GLY A 16 21.79 12.73 2.95
C GLY A 16 20.26 12.92 2.92
N CYS A 17 19.77 14.16 3.01
CA CYS A 17 18.34 14.45 2.95
C CYS A 17 17.75 14.21 1.55
N CYS A 18 18.49 14.52 0.49
CA CYS A 18 18.12 14.19 -0.89
C CYS A 18 18.06 12.67 -1.13
N LEU A 19 18.96 11.88 -0.53
CA LEU A 19 18.93 10.43 -0.65
C LEU A 19 17.72 9.81 0.09
N MET A 20 17.40 10.30 1.29
CA MET A 20 16.22 9.84 2.05
C MET A 20 14.91 10.21 1.36
N THR A 21 14.85 11.38 0.74
CA THR A 21 13.68 11.78 -0.05
C THR A 21 13.57 10.96 -1.32
N LEU A 22 14.62 10.78 -2.12
CA LEU A 22 14.56 9.93 -3.33
C LEU A 22 14.17 8.48 -3.02
N ALA A 23 14.72 7.89 -1.95
CA ALA A 23 14.34 6.56 -1.51
C ALA A 23 12.84 6.49 -1.14
N GLY A 24 12.32 7.51 -0.45
CA GLY A 24 10.89 7.64 -0.14
C GLY A 24 10.01 7.74 -1.38
N HIS A 25 10.43 8.49 -2.41
CA HIS A 25 9.69 8.59 -3.68
C HIS A 25 9.68 7.25 -4.44
N ALA A 26 10.81 6.55 -4.48
CA ALA A 26 10.91 5.24 -5.12
C ALA A 26 10.00 4.20 -4.43
N LEU A 27 9.92 4.23 -3.10
CA LEU A 27 9.02 3.36 -2.33
C LEU A 27 7.55 3.72 -2.56
N ALA A 28 7.21 5.01 -2.60
CA ALA A 28 5.85 5.46 -2.91
C ALA A 28 5.39 5.05 -4.32
N ASP A 29 6.28 5.15 -5.32
CA ASP A 29 6.01 4.70 -6.68
C ASP A 29 5.84 3.17 -6.74
N ALA A 30 6.70 2.41 -6.06
CA ALA A 30 6.57 0.96 -5.95
C ALA A 30 5.21 0.55 -5.36
N ARG A 31 4.81 1.16 -4.23
CA ARG A 31 3.50 0.90 -3.60
C ARG A 31 2.34 1.21 -4.54
N THR A 32 2.43 2.31 -5.29
CA THR A 32 1.39 2.72 -6.24
C THR A 32 1.25 1.68 -7.36
N ARG A 33 2.37 1.22 -7.93
CA ARG A 33 2.39 0.20 -8.97
C ARG A 33 1.83 -1.13 -8.47
N ALA A 34 2.24 -1.58 -7.28
CA ALA A 34 1.70 -2.80 -6.67
C ALA A 34 0.20 -2.74 -6.47
N THR A 35 -0.27 -1.60 -5.98
CA THR A 35 -1.70 -1.42 -5.77
C THR A 35 -2.45 -1.47 -7.10
N ALA A 36 -1.90 -0.87 -8.17
CA ALA A 36 -2.51 -0.93 -9.49
C ALA A 36 -2.56 -2.35 -10.07
N GLU A 37 -1.46 -3.09 -10.01
CA GLU A 37 -1.40 -4.47 -10.50
C GLU A 37 -2.33 -5.40 -9.68
N CYS A 38 -2.37 -5.25 -8.36
CA CYS A 38 -3.26 -6.04 -7.53
C CYS A 38 -4.74 -5.75 -7.79
N ARG A 39 -5.11 -4.48 -8.03
CA ARG A 39 -6.49 -4.15 -8.46
C ARG A 39 -6.84 -4.83 -9.78
N LYS A 40 -5.91 -4.82 -10.74
CA LYS A 40 -6.10 -5.49 -12.03
C LYS A 40 -6.25 -6.99 -11.87
N ALA A 41 -5.42 -7.63 -11.06
CA ALA A 41 -5.49 -9.06 -10.79
C ALA A 41 -6.82 -9.46 -10.12
N VAL A 42 -7.30 -8.67 -9.16
CA VAL A 42 -8.61 -8.89 -8.51
C VAL A 42 -9.75 -8.86 -9.53
N LYS A 43 -9.73 -7.87 -10.44
CA LYS A 43 -10.72 -7.79 -11.52
C LYS A 43 -10.64 -9.00 -12.46
N GLN A 44 -9.42 -9.41 -12.83
CA GLN A 44 -9.18 -10.58 -13.68
C GLN A 44 -9.63 -11.90 -13.02
N GLN A 45 -9.67 -11.97 -11.69
CA GLN A 45 -10.17 -13.13 -10.96
C GLN A 45 -11.70 -13.25 -10.95
N GLY A 46 -12.42 -12.25 -11.46
CA GLY A 46 -13.89 -12.25 -11.56
C GLY A 46 -14.58 -11.13 -10.78
N HIS A 47 -13.83 -10.29 -10.08
CA HIS A 47 -14.35 -9.15 -9.31
C HIS A 47 -14.26 -7.83 -10.11
N GLU A 48 -14.68 -7.85 -11.38
CA GLU A 48 -14.49 -6.74 -12.32
C GLU A 48 -15.11 -5.41 -11.83
N ASN A 49 -16.30 -5.53 -11.23
CA ASN A 49 -17.12 -4.43 -10.74
C ASN A 49 -16.95 -4.16 -9.24
N ALA A 50 -16.03 -4.86 -8.58
CA ALA A 50 -15.84 -4.73 -7.16
C ALA A 50 -15.31 -3.34 -6.77
N ARG A 51 -15.88 -2.80 -5.70
CA ARG A 51 -15.41 -1.59 -5.04
C ARG A 51 -14.31 -1.97 -4.07
N PHE A 52 -13.19 -1.26 -4.10
CA PHE A 52 -12.12 -1.43 -3.11
C PHE A 52 -12.39 -0.53 -1.90
N ASP A 53 -12.59 -1.14 -0.73
CA ASP A 53 -12.97 -0.42 0.49
C ASP A 53 -11.76 -0.09 1.36
N THR A 54 -10.85 -1.05 1.49
CA THR A 54 -9.57 -0.83 2.18
C THR A 54 -8.44 -1.36 1.31
N ILE A 55 -7.33 -0.63 1.26
CA ILE A 55 -6.12 -1.10 0.59
C ILE A 55 -4.91 -0.63 1.38
N ASN A 56 -4.01 -1.57 1.68
CA ASN A 56 -2.75 -1.29 2.33
C ASN A 56 -1.61 -2.00 1.59
N ALA A 57 -0.63 -1.23 1.14
CA ALA A 57 0.59 -1.74 0.55
C ALA A 57 1.67 -1.84 1.63
N MET A 58 2.12 -3.06 1.89
CA MET A 58 3.14 -3.38 2.85
C MET A 58 4.42 -3.80 2.14
N GLU A 59 5.53 -3.20 2.54
CA GLU A 59 6.86 -3.68 2.15
C GLU A 59 7.29 -4.81 3.07
N GLY A 60 7.41 -6.01 2.51
CA GLY A 60 8.12 -7.11 3.15
C GLY A 60 9.62 -7.01 2.86
N ARG A 61 10.43 -7.73 3.64
CA ARG A 61 11.90 -7.76 3.46
C ARG A 61 12.34 -8.26 2.08
N THR A 62 11.49 -9.06 1.44
CA THR A 62 11.80 -9.75 0.17
C THR A 62 10.81 -9.47 -0.94
N SER A 63 9.64 -8.90 -0.64
CA SER A 63 8.57 -8.66 -1.63
C SER A 63 7.57 -7.64 -1.11
N MET A 64 6.83 -7.02 -2.02
CA MET A 64 5.74 -6.10 -1.69
C MET A 64 4.41 -6.86 -1.71
N ALA A 65 3.62 -6.64 -0.67
CA ALA A 65 2.31 -7.23 -0.50
C ALA A 65 1.24 -6.13 -0.46
N VAL A 66 0.13 -6.34 -1.15
CA VAL A 66 -1.05 -5.48 -1.06
C VAL A 66 -2.17 -6.30 -0.45
N VAL A 67 -2.69 -5.83 0.68
CA VAL A 67 -3.82 -6.44 1.37
C VAL A 67 -4.97 -5.45 1.41
N GLY A 68 -6.19 -5.94 1.47
CA GLY A 68 -7.33 -5.07 1.55
C GLY A 68 -8.65 -5.81 1.50
N GLU A 69 -9.70 -5.05 1.34
CA GLU A 69 -11.06 -5.53 1.24
C GLU A 69 -11.74 -4.96 0.01
N ILE A 70 -12.57 -5.79 -0.60
CA ILE A 70 -13.46 -5.39 -1.68
C ILE A 70 -14.90 -5.72 -1.30
N THR A 71 -15.82 -4.93 -1.84
CA THR A 71 -17.25 -5.22 -1.88
C THR A 71 -17.65 -5.47 -3.33
N ASP A 72 -18.30 -6.60 -3.59
CA ASP A 72 -18.78 -7.01 -4.91
C ASP A 72 -20.23 -7.46 -4.78
N GLY A 73 -21.16 -6.61 -5.22
CA GLY A 73 -22.58 -6.74 -4.90
C GLY A 73 -22.83 -6.72 -3.38
N ASP A 74 -23.58 -7.69 -2.88
CA ASP A 74 -23.91 -7.84 -1.45
C ASP A 74 -22.88 -8.69 -0.68
N LYS A 75 -21.70 -8.91 -1.25
CA LYS A 75 -20.64 -9.71 -0.65
C LYS A 75 -19.40 -8.88 -0.39
N ARG A 76 -18.69 -9.23 0.67
CA ARG A 76 -17.41 -8.64 1.04
C ARG A 76 -16.32 -9.69 0.99
N TYR A 77 -15.13 -9.29 0.58
CA TYR A 77 -13.98 -10.18 0.46
C TYR A 77 -12.74 -9.51 1.02
N ALA A 78 -11.85 -10.29 1.63
CA ALA A 78 -10.47 -9.92 1.84
C ALA A 78 -9.66 -10.33 0.62
N PHE A 79 -8.69 -9.51 0.21
CA PHE A 79 -7.68 -9.91 -0.76
C PHE A 79 -6.27 -9.74 -0.18
N GLN A 80 -5.38 -10.63 -0.61
CA GLN A 80 -3.95 -10.57 -0.37
C GLN A 80 -3.25 -10.85 -1.69
N CYS A 81 -2.47 -9.87 -2.14
CA CYS A 81 -1.76 -9.91 -3.39
C CYS A 81 -0.27 -9.71 -3.12
N ASN A 82 0.52 -10.74 -3.41
CA ASN A 82 1.97 -10.69 -3.30
C ASN A 82 2.55 -10.64 -4.71
N PHE A 83 3.40 -9.65 -4.96
CA PHE A 83 3.96 -9.36 -6.30
C PHE A 83 4.61 -10.60 -6.96
N ASP A 84 5.19 -11.49 -6.15
CA ASP A 84 5.95 -12.64 -6.64
C ASP A 84 5.21 -13.98 -6.53
N LYS A 85 4.05 -14.05 -5.84
CA LYS A 85 3.59 -15.35 -5.31
C LYS A 85 2.15 -15.72 -5.55
N ALA A 86 1.20 -14.79 -5.51
CA ALA A 86 -0.21 -15.06 -5.79
C ALA A 86 -1.10 -13.86 -5.46
N LEU A 87 -2.28 -13.86 -6.08
CA LEU A 87 -3.48 -13.23 -5.54
C LEU A 87 -4.33 -14.29 -4.83
N LYS A 88 -4.72 -14.00 -3.59
CA LYS A 88 -5.73 -14.73 -2.84
C LYS A 88 -6.88 -13.79 -2.53
N VAL A 89 -8.11 -14.24 -2.79
CA VAL A 89 -9.35 -13.56 -2.38
C VAL A 89 -10.13 -14.54 -1.50
N THR A 90 -10.75 -14.05 -0.44
CA THR A 90 -11.43 -14.87 0.57
C THR A 90 -12.70 -14.17 1.02
N ASP A 91 -13.83 -14.88 0.98
CA ASP A 91 -15.12 -14.36 1.44
C ASP A 91 -15.05 -13.92 2.91
N LEU A 92 -15.68 -12.78 3.20
CA LEU A 92 -15.87 -12.25 4.53
C LEU A 92 -17.36 -12.13 4.84
N PRO A 93 -17.77 -12.27 6.11
CA PRO A 93 -19.11 -11.91 6.52
C PRO A 93 -19.35 -10.41 6.29
N MET A 94 -20.59 -10.08 5.95
CA MET A 94 -21.06 -8.70 5.94
C MET A 94 -20.92 -8.11 7.35
N ARG A 95 -20.62 -6.81 7.44
CA ARG A 95 -20.57 -6.14 8.74
C ARG A 95 -21.99 -6.05 9.27
N GLU A 96 -22.30 -6.84 10.29
CA GLU A 96 -23.54 -6.67 11.04
C GLU A 96 -23.50 -5.31 11.75
N LEU A 97 -24.56 -4.51 11.58
CA LEU A 97 -24.72 -3.34 12.45
C LEU A 97 -24.89 -3.86 13.88
N PRO A 98 -24.18 -3.27 14.87
CA PRO A 98 -24.45 -3.59 16.26
C PRO A 98 -25.93 -3.29 16.53
N ALA A 99 -26.62 -4.23 17.18
CA ALA A 99 -28.02 -4.07 17.51
C ALA A 99 -28.22 -2.72 18.24
N PRO A 100 -29.28 -1.97 17.94
CA PRO A 100 -29.57 -0.72 18.63
C PRO A 100 -29.62 -1.01 20.13
N GLN A 101 -28.71 -0.40 20.89
CA GLN A 101 -28.68 -0.60 22.33
C GLN A 101 -29.91 0.08 22.92
N PRO A 102 -30.68 -0.58 23.81
CA PRO A 102 -31.79 0.06 24.48
C PRO A 102 -31.24 1.27 25.25
N GLN A 103 -31.74 2.45 24.90
CA GLN A 103 -31.49 3.66 25.68
C GLN A 103 -32.17 3.43 27.04
N LYS A 104 -31.37 3.35 28.09
CA LYS A 104 -31.83 3.22 29.48
C LYS A 104 -32.44 4.54 29.95
#